data_AF-A0AAV0L9Q0-F1
#
_entry.id   AF-A0AAV0L9Q0-F1
#
_cell.length_a   1.000
_cell.length_b   1.000
_cell.length_c   1.000
_cell.angle_alpha   90.00
_cell.angle_beta   90.00
_cell.angle_gamma   90.00
#
_symmetry.space_group_name_H-M   'P 1'
#
loop_
_entity.id
_entity.type
_entity.pdbx_description
1 polymer ?
#
loop_
_entity_poly.entity_id
_entity_poly.type
_entity_poly.pdbx_seq_one_letter_code
_entity_poly.pdbx_strand_id
1 'polypeptide(L)'
;MAVLVQEIINADYAFVIHTTNPSSGDSSEIYAEVFPPTTQVVKGLGETLVGAYPGRALSFICKKSDLNSPQVLGYPSKPIGLFIRRSIIFRSDSNGEDLEGYAGAGLYDSVPMDEEEKVVLDYSSDPLMIDDNFQKSTLSKIASAGHAIEELYGSPQDIEGVVRDGKIYIVQTRPQM
;
A
#
# COMPACT_ATOMS: atom_id res chain seq x y z
N MET A 1 -2.37 -3.98 24.65
CA MET A 1 -3.56 -4.24 23.83
C MET A 1 -4.44 -3.01 23.87
N ALA A 2 -4.41 -2.28 22.78
CA ALA A 2 -5.14 -1.09 22.44
C ALA A 2 -5.75 -1.32 21.05
N VAL A 3 -6.85 -0.63 20.78
CA VAL A 3 -7.49 -0.66 19.46
C VAL A 3 -7.34 0.73 18.86
N LEU A 4 -6.69 0.80 17.70
CA LEU A 4 -6.67 2.00 16.89
C LEU A 4 -8.01 2.10 16.15
N VAL A 5 -8.73 3.19 16.38
CA VAL A 5 -9.94 3.55 15.63
C VAL A 5 -9.55 4.66 14.67
N GLN A 6 -9.61 4.37 13.37
CA GLN A 6 -9.14 5.27 12.33
C GLN A 6 -10.23 5.51 11.29
N GLU A 7 -10.34 6.72 10.77
CA GLU A 7 -11.22 7.02 9.63
C GLU A 7 -10.70 6.32 8.36
N ILE A 8 -11.58 5.63 7.64
CA ILE A 8 -11.24 5.04 6.35
C ILE A 8 -11.26 6.13 5.29
N ILE A 9 -10.15 6.25 4.58
CA ILE A 9 -10.03 7.14 3.43
C ILE A 9 -10.64 6.42 2.22
N ASN A 10 -11.63 7.06 1.59
CA ASN A 10 -12.15 6.59 0.31
C ASN A 10 -11.14 6.89 -0.79
N ALA A 11 -10.19 5.97 -0.98
CA ALA A 11 -9.03 6.15 -1.81
C ALA A 11 -9.27 5.80 -3.29
N ASP A 12 -8.56 6.49 -4.16
CA ASP A 12 -8.52 6.20 -5.59
C ASP A 12 -7.49 5.10 -5.89
N TYR A 13 -6.45 4.98 -5.05
CA TYR A 13 -5.46 3.91 -5.11
C TYR A 13 -4.94 3.62 -3.70
N ALA A 14 -4.57 2.38 -3.42
CA ALA A 14 -3.82 2.01 -2.21
C ALA A 14 -2.40 1.60 -2.59
N PHE A 15 -1.45 1.65 -1.67
CA PHE A 15 -0.09 1.20 -1.94
C PHE A 15 0.61 0.64 -0.70
N VAL A 16 1.60 -0.21 -0.96
CA VAL A 16 2.59 -0.68 0.02
C VAL A 16 3.98 -0.38 -0.52
N ILE A 17 4.86 0.13 0.34
CA ILE A 17 6.24 0.50 0.00
C ILE A 17 7.19 -0.23 0.95
N HIS A 18 8.22 -0.83 0.38
CA HIS A 18 9.41 -1.24 1.10
C HIS A 18 10.56 -0.31 0.71
N THR A 19 11.15 0.38 1.69
CA THR A 19 12.22 1.34 1.42
C THR A 19 13.58 0.67 1.22
N THR A 20 13.69 -0.63 1.46
CA THR A 20 14.75 -1.49 0.93
C THR A 20 14.11 -2.56 0.06
N ASN A 21 14.67 -2.81 -1.13
CA ASN A 21 14.11 -3.79 -2.05
C ASN A 21 14.09 -5.20 -1.41
N PRO A 22 12.92 -5.80 -1.17
CA PRO A 22 12.82 -7.08 -0.44
C PRO A 22 13.33 -8.28 -1.27
N SER A 23 13.40 -8.14 -2.60
CA SER A 23 13.86 -9.22 -3.49
C SER A 23 15.37 -9.23 -3.67
N SER A 24 16.00 -8.04 -3.75
CA SER A 24 17.45 -7.91 -3.98
C SER A 24 18.25 -7.55 -2.72
N GLY A 25 17.60 -7.01 -1.69
CA GLY A 25 18.25 -6.42 -0.51
C GLY A 25 18.90 -5.06 -0.79
N ASP A 26 18.67 -4.44 -1.95
CA ASP A 26 19.27 -3.15 -2.30
C ASP A 26 18.60 -2.00 -1.53
N SER A 27 19.36 -1.38 -0.63
CA SER A 27 18.91 -0.25 0.18
C SER A 27 18.97 1.09 -0.55
N SER A 28 19.44 1.14 -1.80
CA SER A 28 19.36 2.32 -2.65
C SER A 28 18.05 2.41 -3.43
N GLU A 29 17.23 1.35 -3.37
CA GLU A 29 15.98 1.21 -4.10
C GLU A 29 14.77 1.16 -3.18
N ILE A 30 13.73 1.88 -3.58
CA ILE A 30 12.39 1.78 -3.02
C ILE A 30 11.60 0.86 -3.94
N TYR A 31 11.07 -0.23 -3.39
CA TYR A 31 10.12 -1.11 -4.08
C TYR A 31 8.71 -0.79 -3.60
N ALA A 32 7.77 -0.64 -4.52
CA ALA A 32 6.41 -0.32 -4.17
C ALA A 32 5.40 -1.04 -5.06
N GLU A 33 4.28 -1.39 -4.44
CA GLU A 33 3.13 -1.98 -5.09
C GLU A 33 1.93 -1.05 -4.93
N VAL A 34 1.31 -0.70 -6.04
CA VAL A 34 0.14 0.17 -6.12
C VAL A 34 -1.04 -0.65 -6.59
N PHE A 35 -2.13 -0.49 -5.87
CA PHE A 35 -3.37 -1.23 -6.08
C PHE A 35 -4.40 -0.31 -6.73
N PRO A 36 -5.21 -0.86 -7.66
CA PRO A 36 -6.39 -0.20 -8.20
C PRO A 36 -7.33 0.27 -7.08
N PRO A 37 -8.34 1.10 -7.37
CA PRO A 37 -9.16 1.74 -6.36
C PRO A 37 -9.71 0.72 -5.36
N THR A 38 -9.14 0.83 -4.18
CA THR A 38 -9.58 0.16 -2.98
C THR A 38 -9.66 1.24 -1.93
N THR A 39 -10.83 1.40 -1.34
CA THR A 39 -10.88 2.00 -0.02
C THR A 39 -10.14 1.05 0.90
N GLN A 40 -9.25 1.55 1.76
CA GLN A 40 -8.48 0.70 2.64
C GLN A 40 -9.35 -0.29 3.41
N VAL A 41 -9.34 -1.51 2.91
CA VAL A 41 -9.53 -2.72 3.70
C VAL A 41 -8.20 -3.44 3.60
N VAL A 42 -7.22 -2.88 4.31
CA VAL A 42 -6.07 -3.65 4.75
C VAL A 42 -6.60 -4.46 5.93
N LYS A 43 -7.31 -5.54 5.61
CA LYS A 43 -7.74 -6.56 6.56
C LYS A 43 -6.46 -7.25 7.03
N GLY A 44 -5.97 -6.89 8.21
CA GLY A 44 -4.69 -7.40 8.71
C GLY A 44 -3.54 -7.13 7.73
N LEU A 45 -2.36 -7.65 8.04
CA LEU A 45 -1.18 -7.48 7.22
C LEU A 45 -1.41 -7.93 5.76
N GLY A 46 -1.67 -6.95 4.89
CA GLY A 46 -1.79 -7.16 3.47
C GLY A 46 -2.89 -8.10 2.98
N GLU A 47 -4.13 -8.19 3.48
CA GLU A 47 -5.12 -9.08 2.82
C GLU A 47 -5.78 -8.50 1.54
N THR A 48 -5.30 -7.37 1.00
CA THR A 48 -5.44 -7.13 -0.47
C THR A 48 -4.15 -7.51 -1.23
N LEU A 49 -3.02 -7.66 -0.52
CA LEU A 49 -1.84 -8.43 -0.96
C LEU A 49 -2.11 -9.97 -0.92
N VAL A 50 -2.96 -10.47 0.01
CA VAL A 50 -3.09 -11.88 0.46
C VAL A 50 -4.54 -12.38 0.51
N GLY A 51 -5.55 -11.51 0.41
CA GLY A 51 -6.88 -11.97 0.05
C GLY A 51 -6.73 -12.63 -1.31
N ALA A 52 -7.10 -13.90 -1.41
CA ALA A 52 -6.85 -14.77 -2.55
C ALA A 52 -7.63 -14.36 -3.82
N TYR A 53 -7.81 -13.07 -4.05
CA TYR A 53 -8.24 -12.51 -5.30
C TYR A 53 -7.08 -12.63 -6.30
N PRO A 54 -7.30 -13.35 -7.41
CA PRO A 54 -6.28 -13.56 -8.42
C PRO A 54 -5.85 -12.23 -9.05
N GLY A 55 -4.65 -12.21 -9.62
CA GLY A 55 -4.09 -11.03 -10.28
C GLY A 55 -3.05 -10.30 -9.44
N ARG A 56 -2.33 -9.39 -10.09
CA ARG A 56 -1.19 -8.67 -9.50
C ARG A 56 -1.49 -7.19 -9.30
N ALA A 57 -0.77 -6.57 -8.37
CA ALA A 57 -0.72 -5.12 -8.25
C ALA A 57 0.19 -4.51 -9.34
N LEU A 58 0.09 -3.19 -9.54
CA LEU A 58 1.11 -2.46 -10.27
C LEU A 58 2.36 -2.43 -9.40
N SER A 59 3.50 -2.92 -9.89
CA SER A 59 4.75 -2.86 -9.13
C SER A 59 5.74 -1.94 -9.81
N PHE A 60 6.51 -1.19 -9.02
CA PHE A 60 7.56 -0.33 -9.53
C PHE A 60 8.74 -0.25 -8.56
N ILE A 61 9.90 0.12 -9.10
CA ILE A 61 11.09 0.47 -8.32
C ILE A 61 11.44 1.93 -8.57
N CYS A 62 12.03 2.57 -7.58
CA CYS A 62 12.53 3.91 -7.71
C CYS A 62 13.84 4.04 -6.94
N LYS A 63 14.86 4.65 -7.55
CA LYS A 63 16.14 4.89 -6.88
C LYS A 63 16.02 6.09 -5.97
N LYS A 64 16.54 5.98 -4.74
CA LYS A 64 16.55 7.09 -3.78
C LYS A 64 17.32 8.32 -4.29
N SER A 65 18.30 8.10 -5.18
CA SER A 65 19.05 9.16 -5.85
C SER A 65 18.27 9.89 -6.95
N ASP A 66 17.17 9.31 -7.47
CA ASP A 66 16.34 9.90 -8.53
C ASP A 66 14.87 9.51 -8.36
N LEU A 67 14.22 10.15 -7.38
CA LEU A 67 12.82 9.91 -7.02
C LEU A 67 11.82 10.31 -8.12
N ASN A 68 12.26 11.05 -9.14
CA ASN A 68 11.44 11.50 -10.26
C ASN A 68 11.41 10.51 -11.43
N SER A 69 12.14 9.38 -11.32
CA SER A 69 12.27 8.39 -12.39
C SER A 69 11.87 6.97 -11.92
N PRO A 70 10.60 6.76 -11.54
CA PRO A 70 10.09 5.44 -11.18
C PRO A 70 10.06 4.52 -12.41
N GLN A 71 10.46 3.27 -12.23
CA GLN A 71 10.44 2.23 -13.25
C GLN A 71 9.37 1.19 -12.93
N VAL A 72 8.34 1.13 -13.77
CA VAL A 72 7.28 0.13 -13.65
C VAL A 72 7.85 -1.25 -14.00
N LEU A 73 7.70 -2.20 -13.08
CA LEU A 73 8.11 -3.60 -13.22
C LEU A 73 6.96 -4.49 -13.68
N GLY A 74 5.72 -4.14 -13.35
CA GLY A 74 4.56 -4.92 -13.70
C GLY A 74 3.28 -4.10 -13.64
N TYR A 75 2.38 -4.36 -14.59
CA TYR A 75 1.06 -3.77 -14.63
C TYR A 75 0.05 -4.57 -13.81
N PRO A 76 -0.99 -3.91 -13.25
CA PRO A 76 -1.99 -4.55 -12.42
C PRO A 76 -2.92 -5.45 -13.25
N SER A 77 -3.46 -6.48 -12.60
CA SER A 77 -4.44 -7.40 -13.22
C SER A 77 -5.49 -7.93 -12.25
N LYS A 78 -5.62 -7.33 -11.08
CA LYS A 78 -6.66 -7.72 -10.10
C LYS A 78 -8.05 -7.41 -10.68
N PRO A 79 -8.99 -8.36 -10.71
CA PRO A 79 -10.29 -8.14 -11.35
C PRO A 79 -11.30 -7.41 -10.45
N ILE A 80 -11.05 -7.36 -9.14
CA ILE A 80 -11.99 -6.84 -8.13
C ILE A 80 -11.30 -5.79 -7.26
N GLY A 81 -11.97 -4.66 -7.07
CA GLY A 81 -11.67 -3.63 -6.07
C GLY A 81 -12.71 -3.66 -4.94
N LEU A 82 -12.32 -3.17 -3.77
CA LEU A 82 -13.14 -3.11 -2.56
C LEU A 82 -13.39 -1.66 -2.19
N PHE A 83 -14.65 -1.27 -2.10
CA PHE A 83 -15.06 0.10 -1.85
C PHE A 83 -15.95 0.20 -0.62
N ILE A 84 -15.73 1.20 0.21
CA ILE A 84 -16.54 1.45 1.39
C ILE A 84 -16.93 2.92 1.42
N ARG A 85 -18.16 3.18 1.86
CA ARG A 85 -18.58 4.54 2.18
C ARG A 85 -17.70 5.11 3.30
N ARG A 86 -17.82 6.40 3.57
CA ARG A 86 -17.16 7.02 4.73
C ARG A 86 -17.47 6.21 5.99
N SER A 87 -16.43 5.61 6.56
CA SER A 87 -16.53 4.63 7.63
C SER A 87 -15.29 4.72 8.54
N ILE A 88 -15.23 3.87 9.55
CA ILE A 88 -14.11 3.74 10.47
C ILE A 88 -13.61 2.29 10.45
N ILE A 89 -12.31 2.12 10.67
CA ILE A 89 -11.66 0.82 10.79
C ILE A 89 -11.09 0.65 12.19
N PHE A 90 -11.26 -0.55 12.74
CA PHE A 90 -10.70 -0.97 14.02
C PHE A 90 -9.49 -1.85 13.75
N ARG A 91 -8.32 -1.42 14.25
CA ARG A 91 -7.05 -2.12 14.09
C ARG A 91 -6.48 -2.47 15.45
N SER A 92 -5.99 -3.70 15.59
CA SER A 92 -5.26 -4.11 16.80
C SER A 92 -3.90 -3.43 16.86
N ASP A 93 -3.48 -2.96 18.03
CA ASP A 93 -2.09 -2.53 18.29
C ASP A 93 -1.13 -3.73 18.46
N SER A 94 -1.68 -4.94 18.57
CA SER A 94 -0.92 -6.11 18.98
C SER A 94 -0.16 -6.66 17.79
N ASN A 95 1.15 -6.47 17.86
CA ASN A 95 2.12 -6.94 16.87
C ASN A 95 2.60 -8.36 17.19
N GLY A 96 1.70 -9.25 17.62
CA GLY A 96 2.05 -10.65 17.96
C GLY A 96 2.69 -11.43 16.79
N GLU A 97 2.66 -10.86 15.59
CA GLU A 97 3.30 -11.31 14.35
C GLU A 97 4.79 -10.93 14.23
N ASP A 98 5.27 -10.00 15.08
CA ASP A 98 6.66 -9.52 15.14
C ASP A 98 7.50 -10.29 16.19
N LEU A 99 6.93 -11.32 16.84
CA LEU A 99 7.65 -12.18 17.78
C LEU A 99 8.56 -13.15 17.01
N GLU A 100 9.83 -13.24 17.43
CA GLU A 100 10.79 -14.21 16.88
C GLU A 100 10.26 -15.65 17.04
N GLY A 101 9.90 -16.29 15.92
CA GLY A 101 9.27 -17.62 15.90
C GLY A 101 7.74 -17.64 15.75
N TYR A 102 7.09 -16.46 15.61
CA TYR A 102 5.65 -16.29 15.38
C TYR A 102 5.42 -15.47 14.10
N ALA A 103 5.79 -16.02 12.94
CA ALA A 103 5.47 -15.44 11.64
C ALA A 103 4.00 -15.75 11.27
N GLY A 104 3.06 -15.11 11.97
CA GLY A 104 1.64 -15.23 11.71
C GLY A 104 1.09 -13.95 11.11
N ALA A 105 1.42 -13.64 9.85
CA ALA A 105 0.74 -12.56 9.14
C ALA A 105 -0.78 -12.80 9.15
N GLY A 106 -1.58 -11.87 9.66
CA GLY A 106 -3.04 -11.99 9.73
C GLY A 106 -3.59 -12.63 11.02
N LEU A 107 -2.82 -12.60 12.12
CA LEU A 107 -3.32 -13.04 13.43
C LEU A 107 -4.40 -12.08 13.98
N TYR A 108 -4.33 -10.81 13.59
CA TYR A 108 -5.30 -9.77 13.98
C TYR A 108 -5.90 -9.08 12.75
N ASP A 109 -7.16 -9.42 12.49
CA ASP A 109 -7.97 -8.83 11.44
C ASP A 109 -8.23 -7.34 11.71
N SER A 110 -8.08 -6.50 10.69
CA SER A 110 -8.65 -5.14 10.73
C SER A 110 -10.09 -5.22 10.30
N VAL A 111 -10.98 -4.64 11.09
CA VAL A 111 -12.42 -4.78 10.89
C VAL A 111 -13.00 -3.40 10.57
N PRO A 112 -13.52 -3.17 9.35
CA PRO A 112 -14.28 -1.96 9.07
C PRO A 112 -15.65 -2.01 9.77
N MET A 113 -16.19 -0.84 10.09
CA MET A 113 -17.52 -0.71 10.69
C MET A 113 -18.64 -1.04 9.70
N ASP A 114 -18.43 -0.73 8.42
CA ASP A 114 -19.37 -0.99 7.34
C ASP A 114 -18.83 -2.07 6.39
N GLU A 115 -19.73 -2.72 5.66
CA GLU A 115 -19.35 -3.72 4.65
C GLU A 115 -18.80 -3.07 3.38
N GLU A 116 -17.86 -3.76 2.74
CA GLU A 116 -17.28 -3.37 1.47
C GLU A 116 -18.13 -3.79 0.27
N GLU A 117 -18.27 -2.89 -0.68
CA GLU A 117 -18.77 -3.14 -2.02
C GLU A 117 -17.65 -3.69 -2.91
N LYS A 118 -17.92 -4.83 -3.56
CA LYS A 118 -17.01 -5.43 -4.54
C LYS A 118 -17.34 -4.89 -5.93
N VAL A 119 -16.36 -4.30 -6.57
CA VAL A 119 -16.51 -3.70 -7.91
C VAL A 119 -15.55 -4.37 -8.90
N VAL A 120 -16.05 -4.71 -10.09
CA VAL A 120 -15.20 -5.20 -11.18
C VAL A 120 -14.39 -4.04 -11.75
N LEU A 121 -13.08 -4.21 -11.82
CA LEU A 121 -12.16 -3.17 -12.23
C LEU A 121 -12.02 -3.11 -13.76
N ASP A 122 -12.07 -1.90 -14.30
CA ASP A 122 -11.78 -1.61 -15.70
C ASP A 122 -10.49 -0.79 -15.82
N TYR A 123 -9.40 -1.46 -16.20
CA TYR A 123 -8.10 -0.82 -16.39
C TYR A 123 -7.98 -0.06 -17.71
N SER A 124 -8.93 -0.22 -18.65
CA SER A 124 -8.84 0.44 -19.96
C SER A 124 -9.03 1.96 -19.88
N SER A 125 -9.62 2.44 -18.79
CA SER A 125 -9.87 3.84 -18.50
C SER A 125 -9.10 4.38 -17.29
N ASP A 126 -8.27 3.55 -16.65
CA ASP A 126 -7.55 3.91 -15.43
C ASP A 126 -6.37 4.87 -15.74
N PRO A 127 -6.32 6.08 -15.15
CA PRO A 127 -5.23 7.04 -15.35
C PRO A 127 -3.83 6.48 -15.05
N LEU A 128 -3.67 5.54 -14.11
CA LEU A 128 -2.36 4.88 -13.88
C LEU A 128 -1.91 4.02 -15.06
N MET A 129 -2.82 3.64 -15.96
CA MET A 129 -2.56 2.78 -17.12
C MET A 129 -2.40 3.57 -18.41
N ILE A 130 -3.16 4.67 -18.57
CA ILE A 130 -3.28 5.37 -19.85
C ILE A 130 -2.66 6.77 -19.86
N ASP A 131 -2.32 7.35 -18.71
CA ASP A 131 -1.70 8.68 -18.60
C ASP A 131 -0.30 8.58 -17.97
N ASP A 132 0.72 8.63 -18.82
CA ASP A 132 2.13 8.56 -18.42
C ASP A 132 2.53 9.67 -17.43
N ASN A 133 1.94 10.87 -17.55
CA ASN A 133 2.28 11.98 -16.67
C ASN A 133 1.65 11.77 -15.30
N PHE A 134 0.39 11.34 -15.25
CA PHE A 134 -0.28 10.99 -14.01
C PHE A 134 0.41 9.82 -13.31
N GLN A 135 0.77 8.77 -14.05
CA GLN A 135 1.50 7.61 -13.55
C GLN A 135 2.81 8.06 -12.91
N LYS A 136 3.70 8.72 -13.67
CA LYS A 136 5.00 9.19 -13.14
C LYS A 136 4.84 10.09 -11.93
N SER A 137 3.93 11.06 -11.99
CA SER A 137 3.69 11.99 -10.87
C SER A 137 3.25 11.25 -9.59
N THR A 138 2.34 10.28 -9.73
CA THR A 138 1.82 9.51 -8.60
C THR A 138 2.90 8.60 -8.01
N LEU A 139 3.59 7.82 -8.85
CA LEU A 139 4.65 6.91 -8.40
C LEU A 139 5.82 7.66 -7.75
N SER A 140 6.21 8.82 -8.29
CA SER A 140 7.23 9.68 -7.69
C SER A 140 6.82 10.25 -6.34
N LYS A 141 5.56 10.65 -6.16
CA LYS A 141 5.04 11.10 -4.86
C LYS A 141 5.06 9.98 -3.82
N ILE A 142 4.68 8.76 -4.22
CA ILE A 142 4.73 7.56 -3.37
C ILE A 142 6.19 7.29 -2.96
N ALA A 143 7.12 7.23 -3.90
CA ALA A 143 8.55 7.03 -3.62
C ALA A 143 9.13 8.13 -2.71
N SER A 144 8.77 9.39 -2.96
CA SER A 144 9.24 10.52 -2.14
C SER A 144 8.72 10.46 -0.72
N ALA A 145 7.46 10.05 -0.51
CA ALA A 145 6.91 9.82 0.82
C ALA A 145 7.66 8.69 1.54
N GLY A 146 7.91 7.57 0.85
CA GLY A 146 8.67 6.45 1.40
C GLY A 146 10.09 6.85 1.83
N HIS A 147 10.80 7.59 0.98
CA HIS A 147 12.14 8.08 1.31
C HIS A 147 12.16 9.01 2.53
N ALA A 148 11.24 9.98 2.57
CA ALA A 148 11.15 10.93 3.69
C ALA A 148 10.83 10.23 5.03
N ILE A 149 10.00 9.19 5.00
CA ILE A 149 9.67 8.39 6.20
C ILE A 149 10.89 7.60 6.67
N GLU A 150 11.61 6.94 5.75
CA GLU A 150 12.84 6.24 6.11
C GLU A 150 13.90 7.18 6.70
N GLU A 151 14.08 8.38 6.12
CA GLU A 151 15.00 9.38 6.68
C GLU A 151 14.59 9.81 8.10
N LEU A 152 13.29 9.94 8.37
CA LEU A 152 12.76 10.30 9.68
C LEU A 152 13.01 9.21 10.73
N TYR A 153 12.83 7.93 10.37
CA TYR A 153 13.00 6.80 11.28
C TYR A 153 14.45 6.30 11.38
N GLY A 154 15.29 6.60 10.38
CA GLY A 154 16.69 6.18 10.33
C GLY A 154 16.91 4.69 10.04
N SER A 155 15.86 3.97 9.65
CA SER A 155 15.92 2.55 9.30
C SER A 155 14.92 2.21 8.18
N PRO A 156 15.14 1.12 7.43
CA PRO A 156 14.21 0.67 6.40
C PRO A 156 12.79 0.47 6.94
N GLN A 157 11.80 0.87 6.16
CA GLN A 157 10.38 0.84 6.55
C GLN A 157 9.54 0.05 5.56
N ASP A 158 8.54 -0.61 6.10
CA ASP A 158 7.38 -1.15 5.40
C ASP A 158 6.18 -0.20 5.66
N ILE A 159 5.68 0.41 4.60
CA ILE A 159 4.78 1.56 4.67
C ILE A 159 3.52 1.26 3.87
N GLU A 160 2.37 1.46 4.51
CA GLU A 160 1.06 1.39 3.87
C GLU A 160 0.48 2.80 3.72
N GLY A 161 -0.12 3.05 2.55
CA GLY A 161 -0.76 4.33 2.30
C GLY A 161 -1.80 4.27 1.19
N VAL A 162 -2.39 5.43 0.93
CA VAL A 162 -3.39 5.63 -0.12
C VAL A 162 -3.16 6.92 -0.86
N VAL A 163 -3.65 6.94 -2.09
CA VAL A 163 -3.80 8.10 -2.94
C VAL A 163 -5.27 8.49 -2.98
N ARG A 164 -5.56 9.76 -2.67
CA ARG A 164 -6.89 10.33 -2.87
C ARG A 164 -6.76 11.75 -3.41
N ASP A 165 -7.40 12.02 -4.55
CA ASP A 165 -7.39 13.33 -5.23
C ASP A 165 -5.95 13.83 -5.47
N GLY A 166 -5.06 12.91 -5.86
CA GLY A 166 -3.64 13.18 -6.12
C GLY A 166 -2.78 13.49 -4.88
N LYS A 167 -3.33 13.33 -3.68
CA LYS A 167 -2.64 13.48 -2.38
C LYS A 167 -2.34 12.11 -1.79
N ILE A 168 -1.19 12.03 -1.10
CA ILE A 168 -0.74 10.83 -0.40
C ILE A 168 -1.16 10.90 1.07
N TYR A 169 -1.71 9.82 1.59
CA TYR A 169 -1.99 9.64 3.01
C TYR A 169 -1.33 8.36 3.48
N ILE A 170 -0.53 8.47 4.54
CA ILE A 170 0.13 7.34 5.19
C ILE A 170 -0.79 6.83 6.29
N VAL A 171 -0.99 5.53 6.34
CA VAL A 171 -1.90 4.92 7.33
C VAL A 171 -1.21 4.00 8.30
N GLN A 172 -0.06 3.46 7.90
CA GLN A 172 0.76 2.60 8.73
C GLN A 172 2.19 2.68 8.24
N THR A 173 3.13 2.62 9.18
CA THR A 173 4.55 2.42 8.90
C THR A 173 5.10 1.55 10.02
N ARG A 174 5.99 0.63 9.66
CA ARG A 174 6.69 -0.23 10.60
C ARG A 174 8.12 -0.49 10.11
N PRO A 175 9.06 -0.82 11.01
CA PRO A 175 10.39 -1.26 10.60
C PRO A 175 10.31 -2.46 9.66
N GLN A 176 11.06 -2.42 8.56
CA GLN A 176 11.22 -3.55 7.67
C GLN A 176 12.25 -4.51 8.31
N MET A 177 11.81 -5.70 8.69
CA MET A 177 12.66 -6.76 9.28
C MET A 177 13.19 -7.72 8.22
#